data_AF-N9HNK8-F1
#
_entry.id   AF-N9HNK8-F1
#
_cell.length_a   1.000
_cell.length_b   1.000
_cell.length_c   1.000
_cell.angle_alpha   90.00
_cell.angle_beta   90.00
_cell.angle_gamma   90.00
#
_symmetry.space_group_name_H-M   'P 1'
#
loop_
_entity.id
_entity.type
_entity.pdbx_description
1 polymer ?
#
loop_
_entity_poly.entity_id
_entity_poly.type
_entity_poly.pdbx_seq_one_letter_code
_entity_poly.pdbx_strand_id
1 'polypeptide(L)'
;MIFNLFNRPSEEIQYLGTPYTQDCLDAIGVILQTQTYIEKALLLSCNQIHAYLIKSNRNTYVIRSGFSSGYSGEGPKGLASSLQLLLKHNIEVEEINISEKLMKKVNHSSLSDADLETMFTARVVRPINIYEYIYAIYKTTEYQINNDRFYPTELPFHLVDSRIFDLALKFNDDPNYSILTAYTRLEDIVKDKINDHILFSNSLLKTAFISDKQRKSIYSWNTNNENVSNALGCLFTNVFTAYRNERAHSEVDKPYSKQIREFLLINELYLLESEAIKR
;
A
#
# COMPACT_ATOMS: atom_id res chain seq x y z
N MET A 1 -41.46 1.99 25.40
CA MET A 1 -40.22 2.08 24.60
C MET A 1 -39.13 1.32 25.33
N ILE A 2 -39.00 0.02 25.07
CA ILE A 2 -37.92 -0.80 25.61
C ILE A 2 -36.73 -0.60 24.68
N PHE A 3 -35.72 0.13 25.16
CA PHE A 3 -34.43 0.26 24.48
C PHE A 3 -33.77 -1.12 24.39
N ASN A 4 -33.38 -1.51 23.18
CA ASN A 4 -32.57 -2.70 22.89
C ASN A 4 -31.21 -2.58 23.59
N LEU A 5 -31.12 -3.09 24.83
CA LEU A 5 -29.90 -3.09 25.65
C LEU A 5 -28.92 -4.24 25.30
N PHE A 6 -29.25 -5.10 24.32
CA PHE A 6 -28.46 -6.31 24.01
C PHE A 6 -27.76 -6.33 22.65
N ASN A 7 -27.87 -5.27 21.84
CA ASN A 7 -27.06 -5.12 20.63
C ASN A 7 -26.08 -3.96 20.83
N ARG A 8 -25.08 -4.15 21.71
CA ARG A 8 -23.91 -3.27 21.65
C ARG A 8 -23.17 -3.62 20.36
N PRO A 9 -22.90 -2.64 19.47
CA PRO A 9 -22.01 -2.88 18.35
C PRO A 9 -20.66 -3.31 18.93
N SER A 10 -20.12 -4.39 18.41
CA SER A 10 -18.80 -4.86 18.82
C SER A 10 -17.75 -3.89 18.31
N GLU A 11 -16.86 -3.47 19.20
CA GLU A 11 -15.74 -2.58 18.86
C GLU A 11 -14.74 -3.24 17.88
N GLU A 12 -14.89 -4.54 17.64
CA GLU A 12 -14.03 -5.34 16.77
C GLU A 12 -14.55 -5.42 15.32
N ILE A 13 -15.78 -4.95 15.02
CA ILE A 13 -16.37 -5.01 13.68
C ILE A 13 -16.13 -3.71 12.92
N GLN A 14 -15.42 -3.81 11.81
CA GLN A 14 -15.15 -2.68 10.92
C GLN A 14 -15.88 -2.86 9.58
N TYR A 15 -16.75 -1.91 9.25
CA TYR A 15 -17.49 -1.92 7.99
C TYR A 15 -16.77 -1.08 6.94
N LEU A 16 -16.49 -1.69 5.79
CA LEU A 16 -15.82 -1.07 4.67
C LEU A 16 -16.61 -1.24 3.36
N GLY A 17 -16.26 -0.39 2.38
CA GLY A 17 -16.92 -0.35 1.09
C GLY A 17 -18.35 0.21 1.14
N THR A 18 -18.99 0.22 -0.02
CA THR A 18 -20.36 0.71 -0.22
C THR A 18 -21.11 -0.31 -1.11
N PRO A 19 -22.35 -0.05 -1.54
CA PRO A 19 -22.97 -0.86 -2.59
C PRO A 19 -22.26 -0.78 -3.95
N TYR A 20 -21.23 0.06 -4.12
CA TYR A 20 -20.43 0.16 -5.34
C TYR A 20 -19.26 -0.83 -5.33
N THR A 21 -19.09 -1.55 -6.43
CA THR A 21 -18.06 -2.59 -6.58
C THR A 21 -16.63 -2.08 -6.39
N GLN A 22 -16.33 -0.88 -6.87
CA GLN A 22 -14.99 -0.30 -6.79
C GLN A 22 -14.58 -0.04 -5.34
N ASP A 23 -15.43 0.60 -4.54
CA ASP A 23 -15.18 0.85 -3.11
C ASP A 23 -14.95 -0.44 -2.32
N CYS A 24 -15.63 -1.53 -2.70
CA CYS A 24 -15.41 -2.85 -2.10
C CYS A 24 -14.06 -3.46 -2.50
N LEU A 25 -13.61 -3.28 -3.75
CA LEU A 25 -12.30 -3.75 -4.20
C LEU A 25 -11.16 -2.98 -3.53
N ASP A 26 -11.30 -1.67 -3.42
CA ASP A 26 -10.33 -0.81 -2.74
C ASP A 26 -10.25 -1.16 -1.25
N ALA A 27 -11.40 -1.46 -0.61
CA ALA A 27 -11.43 -1.96 0.77
C ALA A 27 -10.67 -3.28 0.92
N ILE A 28 -10.82 -4.23 -0.01
CA ILE A 28 -10.04 -5.47 -0.02
C ILE A 28 -8.55 -5.15 -0.16
N GLY A 29 -8.18 -4.28 -1.08
CA GLY A 29 -6.79 -3.86 -1.28
C GLY A 29 -6.16 -3.26 -0.01
N VAL A 30 -6.89 -2.39 0.71
CA VAL A 30 -6.46 -1.83 1.99
C VAL A 30 -6.25 -2.94 3.03
N ILE A 31 -7.19 -3.87 3.18
CA ILE A 31 -7.06 -4.98 4.13
C ILE A 31 -5.83 -5.82 3.79
N LEU A 32 -5.67 -6.22 2.53
CA LEU A 32 -4.55 -7.05 2.08
C LEU A 32 -3.18 -6.37 2.23
N GLN A 33 -3.12 -5.04 2.09
CA GLN A 33 -1.87 -4.30 2.22
C GLN A 33 -1.51 -3.99 3.69
N THR A 34 -2.49 -3.88 4.57
CA THR A 34 -2.28 -3.40 5.96
C THR A 34 -2.35 -4.51 7.01
N GLN A 35 -3.08 -5.59 6.76
CA GLN A 35 -3.24 -6.66 7.73
C GLN A 35 -2.13 -7.69 7.56
N THR A 36 -1.41 -7.97 8.65
CA THR A 36 -0.29 -8.92 8.65
C THR A 36 -0.74 -10.38 8.56
N TYR A 37 -1.92 -10.70 9.08
CA TYR A 37 -2.48 -12.05 9.08
C TYR A 37 -3.99 -12.04 8.97
N ILE A 38 -4.51 -12.81 8.03
CA ILE A 38 -5.94 -13.06 7.82
C ILE A 38 -6.21 -14.51 8.25
N GLU A 39 -7.03 -14.66 9.28
CA GLU A 39 -7.40 -15.96 9.86
C GLU A 39 -8.41 -16.70 9.00
N LYS A 40 -9.40 -15.97 8.50
CA LYS A 40 -10.53 -16.54 7.77
C LYS A 40 -11.17 -15.51 6.85
N ALA A 41 -11.55 -15.92 5.64
CA ALA A 41 -12.32 -15.10 4.72
C ALA A 41 -13.59 -15.85 4.27
N LEU A 42 -14.75 -15.23 4.45
CA LEU A 42 -16.03 -15.75 3.99
C LEU A 42 -16.61 -14.87 2.89
N LEU A 43 -17.06 -15.49 1.81
CA LEU A 43 -17.97 -14.89 0.84
C LEU A 43 -19.41 -15.09 1.33
N LEU A 44 -20.10 -14.00 1.65
CA LEU A 44 -21.47 -14.01 2.12
C LEU A 44 -22.41 -13.86 0.92
N SER A 45 -23.18 -14.89 0.61
CA SER A 45 -24.05 -14.93 -0.58
C SER A 45 -25.53 -14.84 -0.23
N CYS A 46 -26.27 -13.99 -0.94
CA CYS A 46 -27.72 -13.87 -0.84
C CYS A 46 -28.32 -13.42 -2.19
N ASN A 47 -29.13 -14.26 -2.85
CA ASN A 47 -29.81 -13.92 -4.12
C ASN A 47 -28.87 -13.32 -5.20
N GLN A 48 -27.71 -13.93 -5.44
CA GLN A 48 -26.66 -13.44 -6.37
C GLN A 48 -25.99 -12.12 -6.00
N ILE A 49 -26.20 -11.63 -4.79
CA ILE A 49 -25.48 -10.50 -4.21
C ILE A 49 -24.48 -11.04 -3.20
N HIS A 50 -23.26 -10.50 -3.21
CA HIS A 50 -22.18 -10.99 -2.37
C HIS A 50 -21.51 -9.87 -1.57
N ALA A 51 -21.10 -10.22 -0.37
CA ALA A 51 -20.33 -9.40 0.57
C ALA A 51 -19.16 -10.25 1.13
N TYR A 52 -18.23 -9.63 1.85
CA TYR A 52 -17.16 -10.39 2.53
C TYR A 52 -17.19 -10.19 4.03
N LEU A 53 -16.82 -11.25 4.74
CA LEU A 53 -16.42 -11.22 6.14
C LEU A 53 -14.96 -11.71 6.23
N ILE A 54 -14.05 -10.84 6.65
CA ILE A 54 -12.63 -11.15 6.76
C ILE A 54 -12.21 -11.01 8.21
N LYS A 55 -11.85 -12.11 8.83
CA LYS A 55 -11.32 -12.15 10.19
C LYS A 55 -9.80 -11.99 10.17
N SER A 56 -9.31 -10.99 10.89
CA SER A 56 -7.90 -10.80 11.20
C SER A 56 -7.66 -11.05 12.69
N ASN A 57 -6.39 -11.04 13.11
CA ASN A 57 -6.01 -11.19 14.52
C ASN A 57 -6.61 -10.12 15.46
N ARG A 58 -6.94 -8.92 14.95
CA ARG A 58 -7.41 -7.80 15.79
C ARG A 58 -8.84 -7.38 15.54
N ASN A 59 -9.32 -7.52 14.31
CA ASN A 59 -10.63 -7.02 13.90
C ASN A 59 -11.29 -7.99 12.92
N THR A 60 -12.61 -7.94 12.89
CA THR A 60 -13.42 -8.54 11.83
C THR A 60 -13.87 -7.46 10.87
N TYR A 61 -13.44 -7.57 9.62
CA TYR A 61 -13.81 -6.66 8.54
C TYR A 61 -15.03 -7.17 7.80
N VAL A 62 -16.03 -6.31 7.65
CA VAL A 62 -17.22 -6.57 6.83
C VAL A 62 -17.16 -5.67 5.62
N ILE A 63 -17.02 -6.27 4.44
CA ILE A 63 -17.08 -5.54 3.18
C ILE A 63 -18.50 -5.65 2.66
N ARG A 64 -19.15 -4.50 2.44
CA ARG A 64 -20.55 -4.43 2.05
C ARG A 64 -20.83 -5.10 0.70
N SER A 65 -22.11 -5.26 0.39
CA SER A 65 -22.57 -6.10 -0.71
C SER A 65 -22.45 -5.45 -2.10
N GLY A 66 -21.26 -4.99 -2.47
CA GLY A 66 -20.98 -4.37 -3.77
C GLY A 66 -20.68 -5.36 -4.91
N PHE A 67 -20.74 -6.66 -4.64
CA PHE A 67 -20.47 -7.73 -5.60
C PHE A 67 -21.75 -8.45 -6.01
N SER A 68 -21.77 -9.00 -7.22
CA SER A 68 -22.86 -9.86 -7.68
C SER A 68 -22.35 -11.00 -8.55
N SER A 69 -23.19 -12.00 -8.82
CA SER A 69 -22.92 -13.06 -9.79
C SER A 69 -24.04 -13.15 -10.83
N GLY A 70 -23.78 -13.86 -11.94
CA GLY A 70 -24.70 -13.95 -13.07
C GLY A 70 -24.24 -13.14 -14.28
N TYR A 71 -25.13 -12.30 -14.84
CA TYR A 71 -24.89 -11.62 -16.12
C TYR A 71 -23.67 -10.69 -16.09
N SER A 72 -22.88 -10.73 -17.16
CA SER A 72 -21.62 -10.00 -17.30
C SER A 72 -21.81 -8.49 -17.11
N GLY A 73 -21.39 -7.98 -15.96
CA GLY A 73 -21.40 -6.57 -15.58
C GLY A 73 -20.27 -6.27 -14.59
N GLU A 74 -20.28 -5.08 -13.99
CA GLU A 74 -19.23 -4.69 -13.04
C GLU A 74 -19.24 -5.54 -11.77
N GLY A 75 -20.42 -5.90 -11.24
CA GLY A 75 -20.53 -6.74 -10.04
C GLY A 75 -19.84 -8.11 -10.18
N PRO A 76 -20.10 -8.92 -11.22
CA PRO A 76 -19.42 -10.20 -11.41
C PRO A 76 -17.94 -10.07 -11.75
N LYS A 77 -17.54 -9.05 -12.52
CA LYS A 77 -16.12 -8.78 -12.77
C LYS A 77 -15.38 -8.42 -11.48
N GLY A 78 -16.00 -7.60 -10.63
CA GLY A 78 -15.45 -7.25 -9.33
C GLY A 78 -15.41 -8.42 -8.38
N LEU A 79 -16.43 -9.29 -8.37
CA LEU A 79 -16.39 -10.53 -7.60
C LEU A 79 -15.21 -11.40 -8.02
N ALA A 80 -15.06 -11.66 -9.32
CA ALA A 80 -13.93 -12.43 -9.84
C ALA A 80 -12.58 -11.77 -9.52
N SER A 81 -12.47 -10.43 -9.63
CA SER A 81 -11.25 -9.68 -9.26
C SER A 81 -10.91 -9.83 -7.78
N SER A 82 -11.92 -9.70 -6.90
CA SER A 82 -11.75 -9.83 -5.45
C SER A 82 -11.28 -11.22 -5.04
N LEU A 83 -11.83 -12.27 -5.65
CA LEU A 83 -11.42 -13.65 -5.41
C LEU A 83 -9.98 -13.90 -5.91
N GLN A 84 -9.61 -13.39 -7.08
CA GLN A 84 -8.22 -13.47 -7.57
C GLN A 84 -7.23 -12.72 -6.67
N LEU A 85 -7.62 -11.58 -6.09
CA LEU A 85 -6.79 -10.86 -5.11
C LEU A 85 -6.55 -11.71 -3.86
N LEU A 86 -7.61 -12.29 -3.29
CA LEU A 86 -7.50 -13.14 -2.10
C LEU A 86 -6.65 -14.40 -2.39
N LEU A 87 -6.86 -15.04 -3.55
CA LEU A 87 -6.04 -16.18 -4.00
C LEU A 87 -4.56 -15.82 -4.19
N LYS A 88 -4.25 -14.62 -4.72
CA LYS A 88 -2.85 -14.13 -4.85
C LYS A 88 -2.13 -14.06 -3.50
N HIS A 89 -2.87 -13.78 -2.41
CA HIS A 89 -2.35 -13.76 -1.04
C HIS A 89 -2.42 -15.13 -0.34
N ASN A 90 -2.74 -16.20 -1.08
CA ASN A 90 -2.96 -17.54 -0.54
C ASN A 90 -4.03 -17.58 0.57
N ILE A 91 -5.04 -16.72 0.46
CA ILE A 91 -6.16 -16.69 1.40
C ILE A 91 -7.26 -17.58 0.83
N GLU A 92 -7.55 -18.66 1.54
CA GLU A 92 -8.69 -19.52 1.21
C GLU A 92 -9.99 -18.78 1.57
N VAL A 93 -10.89 -18.73 0.61
CA VAL A 93 -12.23 -18.15 0.78
C VAL A 93 -13.22 -19.29 0.87
N GLU A 94 -14.13 -19.22 1.84
CA GLU A 94 -15.27 -20.14 1.93
C GLU A 94 -16.56 -19.37 1.61
N GLU A 95 -17.45 -19.93 0.80
CA GLU A 95 -18.75 -19.31 0.55
C GLU A 95 -19.81 -19.82 1.54
N ILE A 96 -20.64 -18.92 2.09
CA ILE A 96 -21.81 -19.29 2.89
C ILE A 96 -23.06 -18.57 2.37
N ASN A 97 -24.20 -19.24 2.46
CA ASN A 97 -25.50 -18.61 2.19
C ASN A 97 -26.02 -17.93 3.45
N ILE A 98 -26.38 -16.64 3.34
CA ILE A 98 -26.99 -15.88 4.43
C ILE A 98 -28.42 -15.45 4.07
N SER A 99 -29.25 -15.24 5.10
CA SER A 99 -30.60 -14.72 4.91
C SER A 99 -30.60 -13.27 4.44
N GLU A 100 -31.66 -12.84 3.76
CA GLU A 100 -31.85 -11.43 3.38
C GLU A 100 -31.82 -10.49 4.60
N LYS A 101 -32.26 -10.96 5.77
CA LYS A 101 -32.21 -10.21 7.02
C LYS A 101 -30.76 -9.93 7.43
N LEU A 102 -29.87 -10.92 7.33
CA LEU A 102 -28.45 -10.74 7.61
C LEU A 102 -27.78 -9.86 6.56
N MET A 103 -28.13 -10.03 5.27
CA MET A 103 -27.60 -9.16 4.20
C MET A 103 -28.01 -7.69 4.40
N LYS A 104 -29.24 -7.43 4.84
CA LYS A 104 -29.66 -6.08 5.25
C LYS A 104 -28.82 -5.55 6.41
N LYS A 105 -28.51 -6.37 7.42
CA LYS A 105 -27.64 -5.95 8.53
C LYS A 105 -26.21 -5.63 8.08
N VAL A 106 -25.63 -6.44 7.19
CA VAL A 106 -24.33 -6.18 6.55
C VAL A 106 -24.31 -4.79 5.92
N ASN A 107 -25.30 -4.48 5.09
CA ASN A 107 -25.37 -3.20 4.38
C ASN A 107 -25.68 -1.99 5.27
N HIS A 108 -26.38 -2.21 6.39
CA HIS A 108 -26.69 -1.16 7.38
C HIS A 108 -25.69 -1.11 8.55
N SER A 109 -24.59 -1.85 8.47
CA SER A 109 -23.53 -1.84 9.51
C SER A 109 -24.04 -2.16 10.91
N SER A 110 -24.84 -3.23 11.03
CA SER A 110 -25.61 -3.55 12.25
C SER A 110 -25.60 -5.03 12.63
N LEU A 111 -24.53 -5.74 12.28
CA LEU A 111 -24.31 -7.12 12.77
C LEU A 111 -23.94 -7.07 14.26
N SER A 112 -24.39 -8.08 15.00
CA SER A 112 -23.92 -8.36 16.35
C SER A 112 -22.89 -9.49 16.36
N ASP A 113 -22.18 -9.67 17.47
CA ASP A 113 -21.26 -10.81 17.65
C ASP A 113 -21.96 -12.16 17.46
N ALA A 114 -23.22 -12.27 17.91
CA ALA A 114 -24.02 -13.47 17.69
C ALA A 114 -24.28 -13.74 16.19
N ASP A 115 -24.46 -12.68 15.38
CA ASP A 115 -24.57 -12.84 13.93
C ASP A 115 -23.24 -13.36 13.35
N LEU A 116 -22.09 -12.86 13.82
CA LEU A 116 -20.77 -13.30 13.38
C LEU A 116 -20.48 -14.76 13.73
N GLU A 117 -20.73 -15.17 14.97
CA GLU A 117 -20.58 -16.56 15.41
C GLU A 117 -21.43 -17.52 14.56
N THR A 118 -22.65 -17.09 14.24
CA THR A 118 -23.54 -17.84 13.35
C THR A 118 -22.95 -17.97 11.95
N MET A 119 -22.33 -16.91 11.40
CA MET A 119 -21.69 -16.95 10.09
C MET A 119 -20.41 -17.81 10.08
N PHE A 120 -19.56 -17.70 11.10
CA PHE A 120 -18.30 -18.46 11.15
C PHE A 120 -18.49 -19.97 11.31
N THR A 121 -19.60 -20.38 11.93
CA THR A 121 -20.01 -21.77 12.13
C THR A 121 -21.00 -22.27 11.05
N ALA A 122 -21.41 -21.41 10.13
CA ALA A 122 -22.35 -21.78 9.07
C ALA A 122 -21.75 -22.85 8.16
N ARG A 123 -22.64 -23.66 7.58
CA ARG A 123 -22.24 -24.68 6.61
C ARG A 123 -21.75 -24.01 5.32
N VAL A 124 -20.52 -24.32 4.96
CA VAL A 124 -19.87 -23.86 3.74
C VAL A 124 -20.55 -24.46 2.49
N VAL A 125 -20.84 -23.60 1.52
CA VAL A 125 -21.21 -23.96 0.16
C VAL A 125 -19.95 -24.51 -0.51
N ARG A 126 -20.07 -25.65 -1.20
CA ARG A 126 -18.89 -26.37 -1.74
C ARG A 126 -17.94 -25.40 -2.49
N PRO A 127 -16.62 -25.43 -2.23
CA PRO A 127 -15.65 -24.46 -2.78
C PRO A 127 -15.59 -24.32 -4.31
N ILE A 128 -16.21 -25.25 -5.04
CA ILE A 128 -16.26 -25.27 -6.52
C ILE A 128 -16.79 -23.94 -7.08
N ASN A 129 -17.76 -23.31 -6.41
CA ASN A 129 -18.38 -22.06 -6.87
C ASN A 129 -17.39 -20.90 -7.01
N ILE A 130 -16.37 -20.82 -6.15
CA ILE A 130 -15.39 -19.72 -6.17
C ILE A 130 -14.62 -19.72 -7.49
N TYR A 131 -14.15 -20.91 -7.90
CA TYR A 131 -13.45 -21.07 -9.16
C TYR A 131 -14.40 -20.81 -10.33
N GLU A 132 -15.66 -21.25 -10.25
CA GLU A 132 -16.66 -20.97 -11.28
C GLU A 132 -16.89 -19.46 -11.50
N TYR A 133 -16.96 -18.66 -10.43
CA TYR A 133 -17.08 -17.21 -10.55
C TYR A 133 -15.89 -16.57 -11.27
N ILE A 134 -14.67 -17.04 -10.99
CA ILE A 134 -13.46 -16.57 -11.66
C ILE A 134 -13.46 -17.01 -13.13
N TYR A 135 -13.70 -18.30 -13.39
CA TYR A 135 -13.70 -18.87 -14.73
C TYR A 135 -14.77 -18.25 -15.64
N ALA A 136 -15.94 -17.91 -15.09
CA ALA A 136 -17.01 -17.25 -15.83
C ALA A 136 -16.58 -15.90 -16.44
N ILE A 137 -15.62 -15.21 -15.82
CA ILE A 137 -15.13 -13.90 -16.27
C ILE A 137 -13.79 -14.01 -16.99
N TYR A 138 -12.80 -14.65 -16.37
CA TYR A 138 -11.41 -14.62 -16.83
C TYR A 138 -10.98 -15.88 -17.58
N LYS A 139 -11.76 -16.97 -17.51
CA LYS A 139 -11.44 -18.29 -18.08
C LYS A 139 -10.14 -18.92 -17.54
N THR A 140 -9.53 -18.32 -16.53
CA THR A 140 -8.32 -18.79 -15.85
C THR A 140 -8.36 -18.36 -14.39
N THR A 141 -7.76 -19.17 -13.52
CA THR A 141 -7.51 -18.85 -12.12
C THR A 141 -6.19 -18.13 -11.90
N GLU A 142 -5.37 -18.01 -12.96
CA GLU A 142 -4.15 -17.20 -12.91
C GLU A 142 -4.49 -15.74 -12.67
N TYR A 143 -3.76 -15.16 -11.73
CA TYR A 143 -3.86 -13.75 -11.40
C TYR A 143 -3.48 -12.86 -12.60
N GLN A 144 -4.33 -11.88 -12.93
CA GLN A 144 -4.03 -10.91 -13.99
C GLN A 144 -3.25 -9.71 -13.43
N ILE A 145 -2.19 -9.31 -14.13
CA ILE A 145 -1.32 -8.16 -13.79
C ILE A 145 -2.12 -6.88 -13.47
N ASN A 146 -3.27 -6.69 -14.12
CA ASN A 146 -4.10 -5.49 -13.96
C ASN A 146 -4.82 -5.38 -12.61
N ASN A 147 -4.84 -6.42 -11.77
CA ASN A 147 -5.51 -6.38 -10.47
C ASN A 147 -4.68 -5.66 -9.38
N ASP A 148 -3.41 -5.32 -9.63
CA ASP A 148 -2.57 -4.63 -8.65
C ASP A 148 -3.04 -3.18 -8.41
N ARG A 149 -3.88 -2.65 -9.32
CA ARG A 149 -4.45 -1.30 -9.20
C ARG A 149 -5.33 -1.09 -7.96
N PHE A 150 -5.79 -2.16 -7.33
CA PHE A 150 -6.63 -2.08 -6.13
C PHE A 150 -5.82 -1.90 -4.84
N TYR A 151 -4.50 -2.07 -4.88
CA TYR A 151 -3.65 -1.74 -3.74
C TYR A 151 -3.51 -0.22 -3.59
N PRO A 152 -3.68 0.33 -2.38
CA PRO A 152 -3.39 1.72 -2.09
C PRO A 152 -2.03 2.20 -2.63
N THR A 153 -2.07 3.25 -3.44
CA THR A 153 -0.87 3.93 -3.96
C THR A 153 -0.56 5.15 -3.11
N GLU A 154 -0.15 4.91 -1.86
CA GLU A 154 0.10 5.94 -0.83
C GLU A 154 1.53 5.88 -0.30
N LEU A 155 2.02 6.99 0.26
CA LEU A 155 3.34 7.03 0.90
C LEU A 155 3.35 6.28 2.24
N PRO A 156 4.35 5.41 2.49
CA PRO A 156 4.52 4.76 3.79
C PRO A 156 5.13 5.74 4.80
N PHE A 157 4.30 6.60 5.40
CA PHE A 157 4.74 7.69 6.29
C PHE A 157 5.68 7.27 7.42
N HIS A 158 5.55 6.06 7.98
CA HIS A 158 6.43 5.57 9.03
C HIS A 158 7.88 5.30 8.56
N LEU A 159 8.09 5.13 7.25
CA LEU A 159 9.41 4.91 6.65
C LEU A 159 10.10 6.21 6.19
N VAL A 160 9.43 7.36 6.33
CA VAL A 160 9.94 8.64 5.86
C VAL A 160 10.84 9.29 6.92
N ASP A 161 12.01 9.79 6.50
CA ASP A 161 12.94 10.54 7.34
C ASP A 161 12.26 11.83 7.87
N SER A 162 12.38 12.03 9.18
CA SER A 162 11.78 13.16 9.90
C SER A 162 12.08 14.54 9.30
N ARG A 163 13.23 14.73 8.63
CA ARG A 163 13.67 15.99 8.02
C ARG A 163 12.91 16.37 6.74
N ILE A 164 12.20 15.42 6.14
CA ILE A 164 11.36 15.63 4.96
C ILE A 164 9.90 15.18 5.19
N PHE A 165 9.53 14.89 6.43
CA PHE A 165 8.19 14.45 6.77
C PHE A 165 7.12 15.51 6.44
N ASP A 166 7.45 16.79 6.61
CA ASP A 166 6.58 17.90 6.21
C ASP A 166 6.31 17.92 4.69
N LEU A 167 7.26 17.45 3.89
CA LEU A 167 7.12 17.32 2.43
C LEU A 167 6.27 16.09 2.09
N ALA A 168 6.39 15.00 2.84
CA ALA A 168 5.54 13.81 2.66
C ALA A 168 4.06 14.11 2.93
N LEU A 169 3.75 14.93 3.94
CA LEU A 169 2.37 15.31 4.26
C LEU A 169 1.71 16.18 3.17
N LYS A 170 2.50 16.96 2.42
CA LYS A 170 2.04 17.82 1.32
C LYS A 170 2.16 17.16 -0.05
N PHE A 171 2.63 15.92 -0.09
CA PHE A 171 3.00 15.25 -1.32
C PHE A 171 1.79 15.09 -2.25
N ASN A 172 0.61 14.79 -1.71
CA ASN A 172 -0.60 14.58 -2.52
C ASN A 172 -1.06 15.87 -3.22
N ASP A 173 -0.72 17.04 -2.68
CA ASP A 173 -1.11 18.34 -3.24
C ASP A 173 -0.13 18.80 -4.33
N ASP A 174 1.18 18.70 -4.06
CA ASP A 174 2.24 19.05 -5.01
C ASP A 174 3.46 18.11 -4.87
N PRO A 175 3.44 16.98 -5.59
CA PRO A 175 4.56 16.04 -5.61
C PRO A 175 5.86 16.66 -6.15
N ASN A 176 5.74 17.52 -7.16
CA ASN A 176 6.89 18.11 -7.85
C ASN A 176 7.67 19.03 -6.90
N TYR A 177 6.96 19.94 -6.23
CA TYR A 177 7.52 20.82 -5.22
C TYR A 177 8.15 20.02 -4.07
N SER A 178 7.44 19.00 -3.58
CA SER A 178 7.90 18.19 -2.45
C SER A 178 9.22 17.48 -2.75
N ILE A 179 9.35 16.85 -3.93
CA ILE A 179 10.58 16.15 -4.33
C ILE A 179 11.73 17.13 -4.58
N LEU A 180 11.48 18.23 -5.31
CA LEU A 180 12.52 19.22 -5.59
C LEU A 180 13.05 19.85 -4.30
N THR A 181 12.16 20.18 -3.38
CA THR A 181 12.53 20.73 -2.06
C THR A 181 13.34 19.73 -1.25
N ALA A 182 13.00 18.43 -1.30
CA ALA A 182 13.76 17.38 -0.63
C ALA A 182 15.20 17.28 -1.17
N TYR A 183 15.41 17.38 -2.50
CA TYR A 183 16.75 17.41 -3.09
C TYR A 183 17.55 18.65 -2.66
N THR A 184 16.95 19.84 -2.71
CA THR A 184 17.62 21.08 -2.29
C THR A 184 18.04 21.03 -0.83
N ARG A 185 17.13 20.60 0.07
CA ARG A 185 17.43 20.45 1.49
C ARG A 185 18.56 19.45 1.74
N LEU A 186 18.60 18.33 1.01
CA LEU A 186 19.66 17.34 1.15
C LEU A 186 21.01 17.90 0.69
N GLU A 187 21.01 18.65 -0.41
CA GLU A 187 22.22 19.31 -0.92
C GLU A 187 22.81 20.28 0.11
N ASP A 188 21.96 21.09 0.73
CA ASP A 188 22.39 22.05 1.76
C ASP A 188 22.88 21.34 3.03
N ILE A 189 22.23 20.26 3.47
CA ILE A 189 22.72 19.40 4.56
C ILE A 189 24.13 18.89 4.27
N VAL A 190 24.40 18.44 3.03
CA VAL A 190 25.72 17.93 2.67
C VAL A 190 26.77 19.05 2.64
N LYS A 191 26.43 20.26 2.16
CA LYS A 191 27.33 21.43 2.21
C LYS A 191 27.73 21.77 3.64
N ASP A 192 26.74 21.85 4.53
CA ASP A 192 26.96 22.11 5.96
C ASP A 192 27.83 21.02 6.58
N LYS A 193 27.57 19.76 6.24
CA LYS A 193 28.29 18.59 6.75
C LYS A 193 29.75 18.54 6.32
N ILE A 194 30.11 19.01 5.13
CA ILE A 194 31.52 19.12 4.69
C ILE A 194 32.14 20.49 4.95
N ASN A 195 31.37 21.46 5.45
CA ASN A 195 31.77 22.86 5.64
C ASN A 195 32.31 23.51 4.36
N ASP A 196 31.63 23.25 3.23
CA ASP A 196 31.95 23.84 1.92
C ASP A 196 30.65 24.24 1.22
N HIS A 197 30.45 25.56 1.10
CA HIS A 197 29.27 26.15 0.46
C HIS A 197 29.53 26.58 -0.99
N ILE A 198 30.73 26.32 -1.52
CA ILE A 198 31.12 26.67 -2.89
C ILE A 198 30.85 25.49 -3.83
N LEU A 199 30.95 24.25 -3.32
CA LEU A 199 30.63 23.06 -4.09
C LEU A 199 29.12 22.86 -4.23
N PHE A 200 28.70 22.39 -5.41
CA PHE A 200 27.31 22.11 -5.73
C PHE A 200 27.17 20.77 -6.45
N SER A 201 26.02 20.12 -6.25
CA SER A 201 25.56 18.96 -7.00
C SER A 201 26.62 17.86 -7.08
N ASN A 202 26.99 17.37 -8.26
CA ASN A 202 27.85 16.20 -8.42
C ASN A 202 29.25 16.39 -7.78
N SER A 203 29.85 17.57 -7.87
CA SER A 203 31.19 17.80 -7.29
C SER A 203 31.15 17.79 -5.77
N LEU A 204 30.11 18.37 -5.17
CA LEU A 204 29.82 18.32 -3.74
C LEU A 204 29.71 16.86 -3.26
N LEU A 205 28.83 16.08 -3.89
CA LEU A 205 28.53 14.71 -3.47
C LEU A 205 29.72 13.76 -3.65
N LYS A 206 30.45 13.88 -4.77
CA LYS A 206 31.71 13.15 -4.98
C LYS A 206 32.71 13.47 -3.88
N THR A 207 32.84 14.75 -3.54
CA THR A 207 33.76 15.20 -2.48
C THR A 207 33.39 14.59 -1.13
N ALA A 208 32.11 14.62 -0.79
CA ALA A 208 31.57 14.08 0.45
C ALA A 208 31.73 12.55 0.55
N PHE A 209 31.37 11.79 -0.49
CA PHE A 209 31.09 10.34 -0.33
C PHE A 209 31.90 9.38 -1.22
N ILE A 210 32.56 9.85 -2.28
CA ILE A 210 33.28 8.98 -3.22
C ILE A 210 34.79 9.16 -3.07
N SER A 211 35.50 8.05 -2.87
CA SER A 211 36.96 7.97 -2.88
C SER A 211 37.46 7.52 -4.24
N ASP A 212 38.59 8.09 -4.67
CA ASP A 212 39.32 7.67 -5.87
C ASP A 212 40.82 7.49 -5.54
N LYS A 213 41.64 7.22 -6.57
CA LYS A 213 43.08 6.98 -6.39
C LYS A 213 43.85 8.20 -5.86
N GLN A 214 43.32 9.41 -6.05
CA GLN A 214 43.98 10.67 -5.73
C GLN A 214 43.44 11.28 -4.43
N ARG A 215 42.19 10.99 -4.07
CA ARG A 215 41.50 11.63 -2.96
C ARG A 215 40.55 10.67 -2.24
N LYS A 216 40.61 10.65 -0.90
CA LYS A 216 39.59 10.00 -0.08
C LYS A 216 38.39 10.91 0.12
N SER A 217 37.20 10.32 0.17
CA SER A 217 35.97 10.99 0.57
C SER A 217 36.06 11.49 2.01
N ILE A 218 35.31 12.53 2.36
CA ILE A 218 35.27 13.06 3.73
C ILE A 218 34.47 12.11 4.64
N TYR A 219 33.43 11.49 4.08
CA TYR A 219 32.52 10.58 4.75
C TYR A 219 32.52 9.19 4.12
N SER A 220 32.15 8.19 4.91
CA SER A 220 32.08 6.77 4.54
C SER A 220 31.00 6.04 5.32
N TRP A 221 30.67 4.83 4.91
CA TRP A 221 29.74 3.95 5.65
C TRP A 221 30.50 2.82 6.31
N ASN A 222 30.10 2.48 7.54
CA ASN A 222 30.73 1.44 8.34
C ASN A 222 30.42 0.03 7.80
N THR A 223 31.09 -0.34 6.72
CA THR A 223 30.81 -1.55 5.93
C THR A 223 31.94 -2.58 6.00
N ASN A 224 32.98 -2.33 6.81
CA ASN A 224 34.24 -3.10 6.87
C ASN A 224 34.96 -3.28 5.51
N ASN A 225 34.45 -2.70 4.43
CA ASN A 225 34.94 -2.86 3.07
C ASN A 225 34.84 -1.53 2.32
N GLU A 226 35.99 -0.95 2.03
CA GLU A 226 36.13 0.34 1.35
C GLU A 226 35.41 0.38 -0.01
N ASN A 227 35.40 -0.74 -0.75
CA ASN A 227 34.72 -0.82 -2.04
C ASN A 227 33.19 -0.73 -1.91
N VAL A 228 32.64 -1.29 -0.82
CA VAL A 228 31.20 -1.21 -0.53
C VAL A 228 30.83 0.20 -0.12
N SER A 229 31.61 0.83 0.76
CA SER A 229 31.41 2.25 1.10
C SER A 229 31.48 3.14 -0.14
N ASN A 230 32.41 2.89 -1.06
CA ASN A 230 32.52 3.67 -2.28
C ASN A 230 31.34 3.44 -3.25
N ALA A 231 30.84 2.21 -3.33
CA ALA A 231 29.66 1.87 -4.13
C ALA A 231 28.39 2.58 -3.59
N LEU A 232 28.23 2.69 -2.27
CA LEU A 232 27.15 3.48 -1.66
C LEU A 232 27.27 4.97 -2.02
N GLY A 233 28.48 5.53 -1.98
CA GLY A 233 28.72 6.91 -2.44
C GLY A 233 28.36 7.12 -3.92
N CYS A 234 28.69 6.15 -4.78
CA CYS A 234 28.29 6.13 -6.18
C CYS A 234 26.76 6.07 -6.35
N LEU A 235 26.08 5.17 -5.62
CA LEU A 235 24.61 5.06 -5.64
C LEU A 235 23.98 6.40 -5.25
N PHE A 236 24.42 6.98 -4.14
CA PHE A 236 23.94 8.27 -3.65
C PHE A 236 24.05 9.35 -4.72
N THR A 237 25.24 9.51 -5.27
CA THR A 237 25.56 10.55 -6.26
C THR A 237 24.78 10.35 -7.56
N ASN A 238 24.68 9.11 -8.04
CA ASN A 238 24.00 8.80 -9.28
C ASN A 238 22.47 8.98 -9.17
N VAL A 239 21.85 8.56 -8.07
CA VAL A 239 20.42 8.79 -7.83
C VAL A 239 20.15 10.29 -7.76
N PHE A 240 20.92 11.03 -6.96
CA PHE A 240 20.74 12.48 -6.83
C PHE A 240 20.82 13.19 -8.18
N THR A 241 21.86 12.92 -8.95
CA THR A 241 22.09 13.60 -10.25
C THR A 241 21.09 13.20 -11.32
N ALA A 242 20.68 11.93 -11.38
CA ALA A 242 19.75 11.43 -12.38
C ALA A 242 18.36 12.06 -12.24
N TYR A 243 17.86 12.20 -11.01
CA TYR A 243 16.48 12.62 -10.75
C TYR A 243 16.33 14.12 -10.48
N ARG A 244 17.31 14.77 -9.83
CA ARG A 244 17.25 16.22 -9.57
C ARG A 244 17.29 17.04 -10.85
N ASN A 245 18.15 16.67 -11.81
CA ASN A 245 18.37 17.46 -13.02
C ASN A 245 17.11 17.54 -13.91
N GLU A 246 16.37 16.44 -14.04
CA GLU A 246 15.12 16.42 -14.79
C GLU A 246 14.10 17.43 -14.21
N ARG A 247 13.98 17.46 -12.87
CA ARG A 247 13.07 18.37 -12.15
C ARG A 247 13.50 19.82 -12.15
N ALA A 248 14.81 20.08 -12.23
CA ALA A 248 15.35 21.45 -12.26
C ALA A 248 15.19 22.13 -13.62
N HIS A 249 14.99 21.37 -14.70
CA HIS A 249 15.05 21.87 -16.07
C HIS A 249 13.77 21.65 -16.88
N SER A 250 12.78 20.94 -16.38
CA SER A 250 11.54 20.66 -17.11
C SER A 250 10.35 20.51 -16.17
N GLU A 251 9.17 20.87 -16.68
CA GLU A 251 7.91 20.51 -16.03
C GLU A 251 7.75 18.99 -16.10
N VAL A 252 7.66 18.35 -14.94
CA VAL A 252 7.68 16.89 -14.85
C VAL A 252 6.25 16.37 -14.91
N ASP A 253 5.87 15.85 -16.08
CA ASP A 253 4.63 15.11 -16.29
C ASP A 253 4.87 13.61 -16.08
N LYS A 254 4.92 13.20 -14.80
CA LYS A 254 5.08 11.80 -14.39
C LYS A 254 3.81 11.27 -13.73
N PRO A 255 3.39 10.02 -14.00
CA PRO A 255 2.32 9.37 -13.26
C PRO A 255 2.61 9.40 -11.76
N TYR A 256 1.57 9.63 -10.95
CA TYR A 256 1.68 9.75 -9.49
C TYR A 256 2.49 8.62 -8.82
N SER A 257 2.30 7.37 -9.26
CA SER A 257 3.05 6.22 -8.76
C SER A 257 4.56 6.28 -9.04
N LYS A 258 4.99 6.91 -10.15
CA LYS A 258 6.42 7.17 -10.42
C LYS A 258 6.97 8.22 -9.46
N GLN A 259 6.15 9.22 -9.14
CA GLN A 259 6.55 10.29 -8.22
C GLN A 259 6.70 9.76 -6.79
N ILE A 260 5.80 8.88 -6.33
CA ILE A 260 5.97 8.17 -5.04
C ILE A 260 7.29 7.42 -4.99
N ARG A 261 7.62 6.65 -6.04
CA ARG A 261 8.90 5.91 -6.08
C ARG A 261 10.10 6.85 -6.02
N GLU A 262 10.02 7.99 -6.69
CA GLU A 262 11.08 8.99 -6.65
C GLU A 262 11.20 9.65 -5.26
N PHE A 263 10.07 9.93 -4.59
CA PHE A 263 10.07 10.42 -3.22
C PHE A 263 10.73 9.42 -2.25
N LEU A 264 10.47 8.12 -2.43
CA LEU A 264 11.12 7.07 -1.65
C LEU A 264 12.62 6.94 -1.96
N LEU A 265 13.05 7.20 -3.20
CA LEU A 265 14.46 7.25 -3.55
C LEU A 265 15.19 8.41 -2.87
N ILE A 266 14.62 9.62 -2.86
CA ILE A 266 15.23 10.74 -2.13
C ILE A 266 15.19 10.49 -0.63
N ASN A 267 14.12 9.89 -0.09
CA ASN A 267 14.07 9.45 1.31
C ASN A 267 15.24 8.52 1.68
N GLU A 268 15.54 7.53 0.84
CA GLU A 268 16.68 6.63 1.05
C GLU A 268 18.02 7.40 1.10
N LEU A 269 18.18 8.46 0.31
CA LEU A 269 19.39 9.29 0.39
C LEU A 269 19.51 10.03 1.73
N TYR A 270 18.40 10.45 2.34
CA TYR A 270 18.44 11.03 3.69
C TYR A 270 18.91 10.01 4.72
N LEU A 271 18.38 8.78 4.65
CA LEU A 271 18.78 7.69 5.54
C LEU A 271 20.28 7.37 5.37
N LEU A 272 20.74 7.19 4.13
CA LEU A 272 22.16 6.95 3.82
C LEU A 272 23.06 8.10 4.31
N GLU A 273 22.65 9.35 4.11
CA GLU A 273 23.42 10.51 4.60
C GLU A 273 23.59 10.47 6.12
N SER A 274 22.54 10.08 6.85
CA SER A 274 22.56 10.02 8.32
C SER A 274 23.49 8.93 8.87
N GLU A 275 23.63 7.82 8.15
CA GLU A 275 24.52 6.70 8.50
C GLU A 275 25.99 6.97 8.17
N ALA A 276 26.26 7.98 7.34
CA ALA A 276 27.61 8.28 6.89
C ALA A 276 28.46 8.87 8.04
N ILE A 277 29.58 8.21 8.34
CA ILE A 277 30.55 8.58 9.36
C ILE A 277 31.73 9.35 8.75
N LYS A 278 32.23 10.34 9.48
CA LYS A 278 33.42 11.08 9.10
C LYS A 278 34.63 10.15 9.12
N ARG A 279 35.47 10.24 8.09
CA ARG A 279 36.74 9.52 8.03
C ARG A 279 37.82 10.15 8.90
#